data_AF-A0A497AIL6-F1
#
_entry.id   AF-A0A497AIL6-F1
#
_cell.length_a   1.000
_cell.length_b   1.000
_cell.length_c   1.000
_cell.angle_alpha   90.00
_cell.angle_beta   90.00
_cell.angle_gamma   90.00
#
_symmetry.space_group_name_H-M   'P 1'
#
loop_
_entity.id
_entity.type
_entity.pdbx_description
1 polymer ?
#
loop_
_entity_poly.entity_id
_entity_poly.type
_entity_poly.pdbx_seq_one_letter_code
_entity_poly.pdbx_strand_id
1 'polypeptide(L)'
;MEGIAITGNCSGNIVIENCMSYENGRLDNTNGNKGKGIDIHSCTGTVVVRWNRIYDNAQRGLSIINSTGKIDIYYNLIYHNGIGTENIDNRWGGIFLGYPSASNTDGISICNNTIWKNDGRNDVHADQSANLQLVVGTGCSVSLVVKNNIIGEFIQSQPGYDIVYRGVGTFNITSDYNCIYRSDDKNMIFYRGSVYTQPQFSSYQNEKSQDQHSISQDPLFVDADHYDFHLQPSSPCIDAGVDVGLDRDFDYNPVPWGAGVDIGAFELIRRITVLSLSYHPLDVRSGKWIDLSRKGNHGVPYGGARPVMIAPGVMGFEFDGVSGYVGVPHNDSLDITDEITVEAWVKPFSIMKYVIFVFKGKQANNYACNCRFLEGNKAGAMIRKGGSYYSITGDTVWTTNKWYHIVFTYDGSQMRWFLNGVEDTSPVSLTGKIDSVTESLKIGGYGEASYAFNGIIDGVRIYDRTLSEAEIRENIYRSPIYRMLRGLPHSMIYTKVPWKQTQGGIYVP
;
A
#
# COMPACT_ATOMS: atom_id res chain seq x y z
N MET A 1 29.78 3.48 0.72
CA MET A 1 29.54 4.11 -0.60
C MET A 1 28.10 4.62 -0.61
N GLU A 2 27.71 5.45 -1.60
CA GLU A 2 26.31 5.88 -1.77
C GLU A 2 25.48 4.73 -2.37
N GLY A 3 24.15 4.76 -2.16
CA GLY A 3 23.25 3.77 -2.75
C GLY A 3 23.10 3.97 -4.26
N ILE A 4 22.44 5.05 -4.63
CA ILE A 4 22.24 5.50 -6.01
C ILE A 4 22.84 6.90 -6.15
N ALA A 5 23.83 7.05 -7.04
CA ALA A 5 24.48 8.32 -7.30
C ALA A 5 24.37 8.69 -8.78
N ILE A 6 23.71 9.81 -9.08
CA ILE A 6 23.63 10.40 -10.41
C ILE A 6 24.32 11.76 -10.36
N THR A 7 25.56 11.80 -10.85
CA THR A 7 26.47 12.95 -10.68
C THR A 7 27.21 13.22 -11.99
N GLY A 8 27.71 14.44 -12.18
CA GLY A 8 28.58 14.75 -13.33
C GLY A 8 27.95 15.60 -14.44
N ASN A 9 27.02 16.50 -14.11
CA ASN A 9 26.35 17.38 -15.07
C ASN A 9 25.47 16.63 -16.07
N CYS A 10 24.60 15.78 -15.56
CA CYS A 10 23.74 14.95 -16.38
C CYS A 10 22.58 15.75 -16.99
N SER A 11 22.17 15.40 -18.22
CA SER A 11 21.05 16.05 -18.92
C SER A 11 20.05 15.01 -19.43
N GLY A 12 18.76 15.23 -19.20
CA GLY A 12 17.69 14.34 -19.64
C GLY A 12 16.61 14.07 -18.59
N ASN A 13 15.74 13.11 -18.87
CA ASN A 13 14.71 12.67 -17.94
C ASN A 13 15.25 11.54 -17.05
N ILE A 14 15.26 11.77 -15.74
CA ILE A 14 15.70 10.85 -14.71
C ILE A 14 14.47 10.38 -13.96
N VAL A 15 14.25 9.07 -13.92
CA VAL A 15 13.19 8.46 -13.11
C VAL A 15 13.83 7.43 -12.21
N ILE A 16 13.71 7.64 -10.89
CA ILE A 16 14.11 6.67 -9.87
C ILE A 16 12.84 6.20 -9.18
N GLU A 17 12.45 4.98 -9.48
CA GLU A 17 11.24 4.40 -8.92
C GLU A 17 11.41 2.98 -8.42
N ASN A 18 10.62 2.59 -7.42
CA ASN A 18 10.60 1.24 -6.87
C ASN A 18 11.95 0.73 -6.34
N CYS A 19 12.82 1.65 -5.90
CA CYS A 19 14.12 1.30 -5.36
C CYS A 19 14.06 1.15 -3.83
N MET A 20 14.94 0.28 -3.31
CA MET A 20 15.27 0.22 -1.90
C MET A 20 16.72 0.65 -1.72
N SER A 21 16.95 1.69 -0.94
CA SER A 21 18.30 2.20 -0.66
C SER A 21 18.53 2.30 0.84
N TYR A 22 19.39 1.43 1.37
CA TYR A 22 19.58 1.32 2.81
C TYR A 22 20.98 0.91 3.25
N GLU A 23 21.30 1.19 4.51
CA GLU A 23 22.58 0.85 5.17
C GLU A 23 23.85 1.38 4.46
N ASN A 24 23.70 2.38 3.60
CA ASN A 24 24.81 2.94 2.87
C ASN A 24 25.75 3.69 3.81
N GLY A 25 27.04 3.33 3.78
CA GLY A 25 28.07 4.00 4.60
C GLY A 25 28.09 3.57 6.07
N ARG A 26 27.35 2.52 6.47
CA ARG A 26 27.30 2.05 7.86
C ARG A 26 28.59 1.37 8.36
N LEU A 27 29.42 0.83 7.46
CA LEU A 27 30.58 -0.02 7.80
C LEU A 27 31.96 0.57 7.45
N ASP A 28 32.04 1.66 6.68
CA ASP A 28 33.30 2.22 6.19
C ASP A 28 33.49 3.64 6.73
N ASN A 29 34.42 3.80 7.68
CA ASN A 29 34.62 5.03 8.47
C ASN A 29 35.57 6.09 7.85
N THR A 30 35.88 5.98 6.55
CA THR A 30 37.08 6.61 5.97
C THR A 30 36.81 7.69 4.92
N ASN A 31 35.55 8.04 4.59
CA ASN A 31 35.28 9.04 3.55
C ASN A 31 33.92 9.75 3.71
N GLY A 32 33.99 11.03 4.09
CA GLY A 32 32.87 11.85 4.58
C GLY A 32 31.77 12.26 3.65
N ASN A 33 31.87 11.95 2.37
CA ASN A 33 30.84 12.27 1.38
C ASN A 33 30.07 11.02 0.93
N LYS A 34 30.26 9.88 1.59
CA LYS A 34 29.64 8.60 1.24
C LYS A 34 28.56 8.25 2.27
N GLY A 35 27.55 7.48 1.84
CA GLY A 35 26.50 6.96 2.72
C GLY A 35 25.15 7.65 2.61
N LYS A 36 24.93 8.39 1.52
CA LYS A 36 23.59 8.86 1.13
C LYS A 36 22.80 7.72 0.50
N GLY A 37 21.48 7.75 0.63
CA GLY A 37 20.61 6.79 -0.06
C GLY A 37 20.59 7.05 -1.56
N ILE A 38 19.97 8.15 -1.96
CA ILE A 38 19.91 8.64 -3.34
C ILE A 38 20.53 10.04 -3.39
N ASP A 39 21.52 10.24 -4.27
CA ASP A 39 22.16 11.54 -4.51
C ASP A 39 22.08 11.92 -5.99
N ILE A 40 21.48 13.07 -6.26
CA ILE A 40 21.33 13.65 -7.59
C ILE A 40 22.02 15.01 -7.58
N HIS A 41 23.07 15.16 -8.40
CA HIS A 41 23.92 16.34 -8.35
C HIS A 41 24.14 16.96 -9.74
N SER A 42 23.80 18.24 -9.85
CA SER A 42 23.98 19.08 -11.06
C SER A 42 23.27 18.54 -12.30
N CYS A 43 22.08 17.97 -12.14
CA CYS A 43 21.33 17.43 -13.27
C CYS A 43 20.31 18.43 -13.82
N THR A 44 20.05 18.37 -15.13
CA THR A 44 19.12 19.27 -15.83
C THR A 44 18.03 18.46 -16.53
N GLY A 45 16.79 18.96 -16.52
CA GLY A 45 15.66 18.31 -17.20
C GLY A 45 14.55 17.91 -16.22
N THR A 46 13.98 16.72 -16.40
CA THR A 46 12.95 16.20 -15.51
C THR A 46 13.55 15.17 -14.57
N VAL A 47 13.35 15.33 -13.27
CA VAL A 47 13.71 14.35 -12.24
C VAL A 47 12.42 13.88 -11.57
N VAL A 48 12.19 12.58 -11.53
CA VAL A 48 11.08 11.97 -10.80
C VAL A 48 11.65 10.95 -9.82
N VAL A 49 11.35 11.11 -8.54
CA VAL A 49 11.70 10.14 -7.48
C VAL A 49 10.41 9.67 -6.82
N ARG A 50 10.02 8.41 -7.06
CA ARG A 50 8.74 7.89 -6.56
C ARG A 50 8.73 6.43 -6.13
N TRP A 51 7.85 6.04 -5.23
CA TRP A 51 7.70 4.64 -4.79
C TRP A 51 8.99 4.01 -4.25
N ASN A 52 9.90 4.81 -3.68
CA ASN A 52 11.15 4.31 -3.13
C ASN A 52 11.06 4.13 -1.60
N ARG A 53 11.80 3.14 -1.07
CA ARG A 53 12.08 3.02 0.36
C ARG A 53 13.54 3.40 0.60
N ILE A 54 13.77 4.42 1.41
CA ILE A 54 15.10 4.99 1.65
C ILE A 54 15.31 5.09 3.16
N TYR A 55 16.16 4.24 3.72
CA TYR A 55 16.25 4.11 5.18
C TYR A 55 17.60 3.63 5.69
N ASP A 56 17.90 3.83 6.98
CA ASP A 56 19.13 3.36 7.65
C ASP A 56 20.44 3.82 6.97
N ASN A 57 20.38 4.87 6.16
CA ASN A 57 21.58 5.39 5.50
C ASN A 57 22.39 6.21 6.50
N ALA A 58 23.72 6.15 6.41
CA ALA A 58 24.60 6.85 7.35
C ALA A 58 24.46 8.38 7.25
N GLN A 59 24.07 8.92 6.09
CA GLN A 59 23.83 10.35 5.85
C GLN A 59 22.39 10.59 5.37
N ARG A 60 22.18 11.58 4.50
CA ARG A 60 20.89 11.93 3.89
C ARG A 60 20.23 10.73 3.21
N GLY A 61 18.92 10.59 3.39
CA GLY A 61 18.12 9.65 2.62
C GLY A 61 18.12 10.01 1.13
N LEU A 62 17.59 11.19 0.79
CA LEU A 62 17.53 11.71 -0.57
C LEU A 62 18.19 13.09 -0.63
N SER A 63 19.04 13.30 -1.62
CA SER A 63 19.77 14.54 -1.82
C SER A 63 19.64 14.99 -3.28
N ILE A 64 19.19 16.23 -3.49
CA ILE A 64 19.14 16.88 -4.79
C ILE A 64 19.90 18.21 -4.68
N ILE A 65 20.98 18.33 -5.43
CA ILE A 65 21.90 19.44 -5.34
C ILE A 65 22.13 20.05 -6.71
N ASN A 66 22.02 21.39 -6.81
CA ASN A 66 22.24 22.17 -8.03
C ASN A 66 21.52 21.61 -9.27
N SER A 67 20.41 20.89 -9.09
CA SER A 67 19.66 20.30 -10.19
C SER A 67 18.52 21.22 -10.59
N THR A 68 18.31 21.40 -11.89
CA THR A 68 17.39 22.40 -12.45
C THR A 68 16.40 21.77 -13.41
N GLY A 69 15.28 22.45 -13.64
CA GLY A 69 14.15 21.92 -14.40
C GLY A 69 13.02 21.43 -13.49
N LYS A 70 12.28 20.40 -13.93
CA LYS A 70 11.15 19.85 -13.19
C LYS A 70 11.62 18.73 -12.26
N ILE A 71 11.29 18.80 -10.98
CA ILE A 71 11.72 17.83 -9.96
C ILE A 71 10.49 17.43 -9.15
N ASP A 72 10.00 16.21 -9.35
CA ASP A 72 8.85 15.67 -8.66
C ASP A 72 9.30 14.54 -7.70
N ILE A 73 9.00 14.69 -6.41
CA ILE A 73 9.31 13.70 -5.36
C ILE A 73 8.00 13.29 -4.69
N TYR A 74 7.54 12.07 -4.91
CA TYR A 74 6.25 11.64 -4.37
C TYR A 74 6.11 10.15 -4.06
N TYR A 75 5.24 9.80 -3.11
CA TYR A 75 5.05 8.42 -2.65
C TYR A 75 6.37 7.72 -2.31
N ASN A 76 7.26 8.38 -1.56
CA ASN A 76 8.45 7.73 -1.02
C ASN A 76 8.30 7.52 0.49
N LEU A 77 8.90 6.44 1.00
CA LEU A 77 9.10 6.21 2.43
C LEU A 77 10.56 6.50 2.75
N ILE A 78 10.80 7.57 3.51
CA ILE A 78 12.14 8.06 3.83
C ILE A 78 12.26 8.13 5.35
N TYR A 79 12.94 7.17 5.95
CA TYR A 79 12.94 7.03 7.41
C TYR A 79 14.25 6.57 7.99
N HIS A 80 14.57 6.99 9.22
CA HIS A 80 15.74 6.51 9.96
C HIS A 80 17.08 6.66 9.20
N ASN A 81 17.19 7.66 8.33
CA ASN A 81 18.46 8.04 7.70
C ASN A 81 19.27 8.97 8.60
N GLY A 82 20.55 9.15 8.30
CA GLY A 82 21.48 10.03 9.01
C GLY A 82 21.94 9.48 10.36
N ILE A 83 22.12 8.16 10.44
CA ILE A 83 22.53 7.42 11.64
C ILE A 83 24.06 7.16 11.73
N GLY A 84 24.84 7.74 10.83
CA GLY A 84 26.30 7.60 10.79
C GLY A 84 27.07 8.30 11.92
N THR A 85 28.35 7.98 12.08
CA THR A 85 29.18 8.44 13.21
C THR A 85 30.30 9.44 12.83
N GLU A 86 30.53 9.70 11.54
CA GLU A 86 31.63 10.55 11.02
C GLU A 86 31.33 12.07 10.97
N ASN A 87 32.38 12.91 10.98
CA ASN A 87 32.35 14.36 11.31
C ASN A 87 32.62 15.32 10.16
N ILE A 88 32.18 15.02 8.92
CA ILE A 88 32.79 15.67 7.75
C ILE A 88 31.86 16.23 6.67
N ASP A 89 30.53 16.08 6.79
CA ASP A 89 29.58 16.86 5.97
C ASP A 89 28.36 17.20 6.82
N ASN A 90 28.17 18.47 7.18
CA ASN A 90 27.23 18.93 8.22
C ASN A 90 25.74 18.87 7.81
N ARG A 91 25.34 18.04 6.84
CA ARG A 91 23.95 18.02 6.32
C ARG A 91 23.38 16.60 6.31
N TRP A 92 22.47 16.33 7.25
CA TRP A 92 21.98 14.99 7.58
C TRP A 92 20.45 14.96 7.66
N GLY A 93 19.86 13.76 7.51
CA GLY A 93 18.43 13.55 7.71
C GLY A 93 17.72 12.94 6.50
N GLY A 94 16.49 13.37 6.24
CA GLY A 94 15.61 12.78 5.23
C GLY A 94 15.92 13.30 3.82
N ILE A 95 15.19 14.32 3.39
CA ILE A 95 15.33 14.96 2.08
C ILE A 95 16.16 16.24 2.21
N PHE A 96 17.17 16.38 1.36
CA PHE A 96 18.00 17.58 1.25
C PHE A 96 17.95 18.19 -0.15
N LEU A 97 17.53 19.45 -0.23
CA LEU A 97 17.59 20.28 -1.42
C LEU A 97 18.66 21.37 -1.25
N GLY A 98 19.74 21.30 -2.03
CA GLY A 98 20.89 22.19 -1.90
C GLY A 98 21.20 23.00 -3.15
N TYR A 99 21.19 24.32 -3.03
CA TYR A 99 21.52 25.25 -4.13
C TYR A 99 22.58 26.28 -3.71
N PRO A 100 23.84 25.86 -3.50
CA PRO A 100 24.90 26.75 -3.01
C PRO A 100 25.38 27.83 -3.98
N SER A 101 25.19 27.68 -5.30
CA SER A 101 25.77 28.59 -6.32
C SER A 101 24.82 28.85 -7.50
N ALA A 102 24.74 30.13 -7.93
CA ALA A 102 23.89 30.72 -8.98
C ALA A 102 23.06 29.76 -9.85
N SER A 103 22.02 29.16 -9.27
CA SER A 103 21.09 28.23 -9.92
C SER A 103 19.67 28.71 -9.72
N ASN A 104 18.85 28.58 -10.75
CA ASN A 104 17.43 28.92 -10.71
C ASN A 104 16.60 27.67 -11.04
N THR A 105 15.69 27.31 -10.14
CA THR A 105 14.79 26.15 -10.32
C THR A 105 13.40 26.48 -9.79
N ASP A 106 12.38 26.43 -10.64
CA ASP A 106 11.00 26.79 -10.30
C ASP A 106 10.02 25.61 -10.32
N GLY A 107 10.48 24.41 -10.66
CA GLY A 107 9.64 23.23 -10.86
C GLY A 107 9.78 22.13 -9.81
N ILE A 108 10.06 22.44 -8.54
CA ILE A 108 10.21 21.41 -7.49
C ILE A 108 8.89 21.15 -6.76
N SER A 109 8.45 19.90 -6.74
CA SER A 109 7.27 19.44 -5.99
C SER A 109 7.64 18.25 -5.10
N ILE A 110 7.27 18.33 -3.82
CA ILE A 110 7.38 17.24 -2.84
C ILE A 110 5.96 16.94 -2.36
N CYS A 111 5.39 15.82 -2.81
CA CYS A 111 3.99 15.51 -2.56
C CYS A 111 3.79 14.09 -2.03
N ASN A 112 2.88 13.88 -1.07
CA ASN A 112 2.46 12.53 -0.67
C ASN A 112 3.63 11.60 -0.28
N ASN A 113 4.62 12.10 0.47
CA ASN A 113 5.69 11.28 1.03
C ASN A 113 5.46 11.03 2.52
N THR A 114 6.05 9.96 3.04
CA THR A 114 6.22 9.76 4.49
C THR A 114 7.70 9.91 4.82
N ILE A 115 8.04 10.97 5.55
CA ILE A 115 9.39 11.36 5.93
C ILE A 115 9.48 11.36 7.46
N TRP A 116 9.95 10.25 8.02
CA TRP A 116 9.70 9.95 9.43
C TRP A 116 10.95 9.51 10.17
N LYS A 117 11.16 10.02 11.40
CA LYS A 117 12.23 9.53 12.27
C LYS A 117 13.61 9.56 11.61
N ASN A 118 13.89 10.52 10.73
CA ASN A 118 15.26 10.71 10.23
C ASN A 118 16.09 11.41 11.32
N ASP A 119 17.34 11.00 11.39
CA ASP A 119 18.34 11.43 12.36
C ASP A 119 19.39 12.28 11.65
N GLY A 120 20.02 13.22 12.35
CA GLY A 120 21.13 13.96 11.80
C GLY A 120 22.07 14.36 12.91
N ARG A 121 23.30 13.86 12.86
CA ARG A 121 24.32 13.78 13.91
C ARG A 121 24.38 14.92 14.94
N ASN A 122 24.74 14.53 16.16
CA ASN A 122 24.91 15.27 17.43
C ASN A 122 25.92 16.46 17.44
N ASP A 123 26.26 17.06 16.30
CA ASP A 123 27.19 18.20 16.28
C ASP A 123 26.49 19.57 16.42
N VAL A 124 27.32 20.59 16.67
CA VAL A 124 26.96 21.90 17.23
C VAL A 124 26.19 22.81 16.26
N HIS A 125 25.65 22.26 15.16
CA HIS A 125 25.04 22.99 14.07
C HIS A 125 23.57 22.61 13.90
N ALA A 126 22.77 23.04 14.89
CA ALA A 126 21.34 22.77 15.01
C ALA A 126 20.53 23.00 13.71
N ASP A 127 20.89 24.00 12.90
CA ASP A 127 20.17 24.40 11.69
C ASP A 127 20.52 23.58 10.43
N GLN A 128 21.24 22.47 10.57
CA GLN A 128 21.81 21.76 9.42
C GLN A 128 21.30 20.33 9.23
N SER A 129 20.42 19.85 10.11
CA SER A 129 19.81 18.53 10.04
C SER A 129 18.28 18.62 10.10
N ALA A 130 17.59 17.90 9.21
CA ALA A 130 16.13 17.85 9.21
C ALA A 130 15.52 16.63 8.52
N ASN A 131 14.24 16.34 8.79
CA ASN A 131 13.45 15.46 7.93
C ASN A 131 13.37 16.03 6.50
N LEU A 132 13.07 17.33 6.35
CA LEU A 132 13.10 18.04 5.07
C LEU A 132 13.92 19.34 5.19
N GLN A 133 14.91 19.51 4.31
CA GLN A 133 15.78 20.68 4.31
C GLN A 133 15.90 21.31 2.92
N LEU A 134 15.74 22.64 2.85
CA LEU A 134 16.10 23.49 1.71
C LEU A 134 17.17 24.50 2.12
N VAL A 135 18.25 24.56 1.33
CA VAL A 135 19.33 25.54 1.49
C VAL A 135 19.57 26.27 0.18
N VAL A 136 19.34 27.59 0.16
CA VAL A 136 19.51 28.43 -1.04
C VAL A 136 20.62 29.47 -0.83
N GLY A 137 21.69 29.34 -1.58
CA GLY A 137 22.87 30.20 -1.55
C GLY A 137 22.66 31.54 -2.26
N THR A 138 23.62 32.44 -2.10
CA THR A 138 23.60 33.78 -2.70
C THR A 138 23.45 33.70 -4.22
N GLY A 139 22.55 34.51 -4.78
CA GLY A 139 22.32 34.58 -6.23
C GLY A 139 21.53 33.41 -6.82
N CYS A 140 21.01 32.51 -5.99
CA CYS A 140 20.12 31.41 -6.42
C CYS A 140 18.65 31.77 -6.17
N SER A 141 17.76 31.19 -6.98
CA SER A 141 16.30 31.30 -6.83
C SER A 141 15.64 29.93 -6.92
N VAL A 142 14.84 29.56 -5.91
CA VAL A 142 14.14 28.26 -5.89
C VAL A 142 12.64 28.45 -5.63
N SER A 143 11.79 27.84 -6.44
CA SER A 143 10.37 27.67 -6.09
C SER A 143 10.09 26.22 -5.72
N LEU A 144 9.37 26.02 -4.62
CA LEU A 144 9.13 24.72 -4.01
C LEU A 144 7.65 24.58 -3.60
N VAL A 145 7.02 23.50 -4.04
CA VAL A 145 5.71 23.06 -3.58
C VAL A 145 5.88 21.89 -2.61
N VAL A 146 5.22 21.96 -1.45
CA VAL A 146 5.25 20.88 -0.44
C VAL A 146 3.81 20.60 0.02
N LYS A 147 3.24 19.45 -0.38
CA LYS A 147 1.84 19.13 -0.07
C LYS A 147 1.61 17.67 0.32
N ASN A 148 0.62 17.40 1.16
CA ASN A 148 0.21 16.04 1.54
C ASN A 148 1.35 15.17 2.11
N ASN A 149 2.41 15.74 2.68
CA ASN A 149 3.48 14.93 3.25
C ASN A 149 3.23 14.71 4.74
N ILE A 150 3.56 13.52 5.24
CA ILE A 150 3.76 13.31 6.67
C ILE A 150 5.26 13.51 6.96
N ILE A 151 5.58 14.48 7.82
CA ILE A 151 6.94 14.86 8.18
C ILE A 151 7.01 14.91 9.71
N GLY A 152 7.83 14.08 10.35
CA GLY A 152 7.84 14.12 11.81
C GLY A 152 8.87 13.27 12.52
N GLU A 153 8.89 13.48 13.84
CA GLU A 153 9.69 12.72 14.82
C GLU A 153 11.20 12.76 14.58
N PHE A 154 11.79 13.91 14.28
CA PHE A 154 13.25 14.03 14.27
C PHE A 154 13.86 13.61 15.63
N ILE A 155 14.70 12.57 15.61
CA ILE A 155 14.98 11.74 16.81
C ILE A 155 15.85 12.44 17.88
N GLN A 156 16.70 13.41 17.52
CA GLN A 156 17.75 13.88 18.46
C GLN A 156 17.27 14.75 19.64
N SER A 157 18.09 14.74 20.69
CA SER A 157 17.95 15.56 21.91
C SER A 157 18.43 17.02 21.76
N GLN A 158 19.19 17.32 20.70
CA GLN A 158 19.70 18.65 20.34
C GLN A 158 18.80 19.31 19.27
N PRO A 159 18.95 20.60 18.91
CA PRO A 159 17.91 21.38 18.25
C PRO A 159 17.75 21.10 16.74
N GLY A 160 17.65 19.83 16.33
CA GLY A 160 17.27 19.44 14.97
C GLY A 160 15.77 19.62 14.72
N TYR A 161 15.40 19.73 13.45
CA TYR A 161 14.08 20.18 13.00
C TYR A 161 13.39 19.15 12.11
N ASP A 162 12.07 19.19 12.02
CA ASP A 162 11.35 18.43 10.99
C ASP A 162 11.45 19.13 9.64
N ILE A 163 11.43 20.47 9.64
CA ILE A 163 11.62 21.28 8.43
C ILE A 163 12.64 22.39 8.65
N VAL A 164 13.58 22.53 7.71
CA VAL A 164 14.53 23.64 7.64
C VAL A 164 14.45 24.34 6.29
N TYR A 165 14.12 25.64 6.33
CA TYR A 165 14.22 26.54 5.19
C TYR A 165 15.23 27.64 5.50
N ARG A 166 16.40 27.60 4.84
CA ARG A 166 17.51 28.51 5.14
C ARG A 166 18.28 28.97 3.91
N GLY A 167 19.23 29.87 4.16
CA GLY A 167 20.08 30.47 3.15
C GLY A 167 19.69 31.91 2.81
N VAL A 168 20.58 32.59 2.11
CA VAL A 168 20.49 34.02 1.79
C VAL A 168 19.96 34.29 0.38
N GLY A 169 19.81 33.24 -0.44
CA GLY A 169 19.18 33.33 -1.75
C GLY A 169 17.65 33.41 -1.67
N THR A 170 17.01 33.56 -2.82
CA THR A 170 15.56 33.71 -2.92
C THR A 170 14.89 32.34 -2.93
N PHE A 171 13.89 32.12 -2.09
CA PHE A 171 13.02 30.97 -2.23
C PHE A 171 11.55 31.34 -2.06
N ASN A 172 10.70 30.78 -2.93
CA ASN A 172 9.25 30.92 -2.91
C ASN A 172 8.64 29.56 -2.58
N ILE A 173 8.07 29.44 -1.38
CA ILE A 173 7.52 28.17 -0.90
C ILE A 173 6.00 28.24 -0.97
N THR A 174 5.38 27.18 -1.47
CA THR A 174 3.94 26.92 -1.38
C THR A 174 3.77 25.60 -0.63
N SER A 175 3.75 25.69 0.70
CA SER A 175 3.57 24.56 1.60
C SER A 175 2.15 24.55 2.15
N ASP A 176 1.39 23.47 1.97
CA ASP A 176 0.06 23.31 2.56
C ASP A 176 -0.42 21.85 2.61
N TYR A 177 -1.45 21.55 3.42
CA TYR A 177 -2.01 20.20 3.59
C TYR A 177 -0.97 19.13 4.02
N ASN A 178 0.03 19.50 4.82
CA ASN A 178 1.01 18.56 5.37
C ASN A 178 0.61 18.13 6.79
N CYS A 179 1.13 16.99 7.25
CA CYS A 179 1.12 16.61 8.66
C CYS A 179 2.54 16.76 9.20
N ILE A 180 2.77 17.78 10.03
CA ILE A 180 4.09 18.10 10.61
C ILE A 180 4.02 17.83 12.10
N TYR A 181 4.57 16.71 12.54
CA TYR A 181 4.34 16.21 13.91
C TYR A 181 5.62 16.04 14.71
N ARG A 182 5.55 16.42 15.99
CA ARG A 182 6.66 16.28 16.94
C ARG A 182 6.19 16.05 18.38
N SER A 183 6.33 14.83 18.88
CA SER A 183 5.84 14.42 20.20
C SER A 183 6.49 15.12 21.41
N ASP A 184 7.70 15.64 21.26
CA ASP A 184 8.53 16.14 22.36
C ASP A 184 8.53 17.67 22.54
N ASP A 185 7.68 18.38 21.79
CA ASP A 185 7.57 19.85 21.76
C ASP A 185 8.90 20.59 21.49
N LYS A 186 9.94 19.91 20.98
CA LYS A 186 11.19 20.56 20.58
C LYS A 186 10.99 21.37 19.29
N ASN A 187 12.10 21.95 18.83
CA ASN A 187 12.20 22.71 17.59
C ASN A 187 11.65 21.92 16.39
N MET A 188 10.55 22.38 15.79
CA MET A 188 9.88 21.68 14.71
C MET A 188 10.21 22.30 13.34
N ILE A 189 10.17 23.62 13.24
CA ILE A 189 10.41 24.34 11.97
C ILE A 189 11.44 25.43 12.18
N PHE A 190 12.45 25.47 11.31
CA PHE A 190 13.37 26.60 11.14
C PHE A 190 13.06 27.34 9.84
N TYR A 191 12.77 28.63 9.92
CA TYR A 191 12.54 29.49 8.75
C TYR A 191 13.41 30.75 8.84
N ARG A 192 14.50 30.79 8.08
CA ARG A 192 15.44 31.94 7.99
C ARG A 192 15.79 32.57 9.36
N GLY A 193 16.14 31.74 10.35
CA GLY A 193 16.52 32.21 11.69
C GLY A 193 15.37 32.29 12.70
N SER A 194 14.12 32.17 12.27
CA SER A 194 12.98 31.96 13.17
C SER A 194 12.83 30.46 13.48
N VAL A 195 12.53 30.15 14.74
CA VAL A 195 12.32 28.78 15.22
C VAL A 195 10.89 28.67 15.77
N TYR A 196 10.22 27.59 15.41
CA TYR A 196 8.86 27.28 15.87
C TYR A 196 8.82 25.86 16.42
N THR A 197 8.29 25.70 17.62
CA THR A 197 7.96 24.38 18.22
C THR A 197 6.57 23.92 17.81
N GLN A 198 6.19 22.70 18.17
CA GLN A 198 4.84 22.17 17.91
C GLN A 198 3.72 23.07 18.46
N PRO A 199 3.76 23.58 19.72
CA PRO A 199 2.76 24.54 20.21
C PRO A 199 2.73 25.88 19.47
N GLN A 200 3.79 26.22 18.74
CA GLN A 200 3.92 27.46 17.97
C GLN A 200 3.55 27.27 16.48
N PHE A 201 2.99 26.11 16.10
CA PHE A 201 2.65 25.84 14.71
C PHE A 201 1.66 26.87 14.13
N SER A 202 0.64 27.25 14.88
CA SER A 202 -0.28 28.31 14.43
C SER A 202 0.37 29.69 14.33
N SER A 203 1.40 29.99 15.13
CA SER A 203 2.19 31.21 14.96
C SER A 203 2.98 31.16 13.66
N TYR A 204 3.61 30.03 13.35
CA TYR A 204 4.30 29.81 12.07
C TYR A 204 3.36 30.01 10.88
N GLN A 205 2.19 29.36 10.91
CA GLN A 205 1.19 29.44 9.84
C GLN A 205 0.82 30.91 9.55
N ASN A 206 0.50 31.68 10.60
CA ASN A 206 0.11 33.07 10.47
C ASN A 206 1.26 33.98 10.01
N GLU A 207 2.43 33.87 10.66
CA GLU A 207 3.58 34.75 10.39
C GLU A 207 4.20 34.53 9.02
N LYS A 208 4.20 33.28 8.52
CA LYS A 208 4.80 32.94 7.23
C LYS A 208 3.77 32.81 6.11
N SER A 209 2.48 32.82 6.43
CA SER A 209 1.39 32.57 5.48
C SER A 209 1.61 31.26 4.70
N GLN A 210 2.02 30.22 5.42
CA GLN A 210 2.25 28.87 4.91
C GLN A 210 1.39 27.88 5.70
N ASP A 211 1.21 26.69 5.15
CA ASP A 211 0.68 25.51 5.84
C ASP A 211 -0.69 25.71 6.50
N GLN A 212 -1.57 26.56 5.92
CA GLN A 212 -2.85 26.97 6.52
C GLN A 212 -3.82 25.83 6.83
N HIS A 213 -3.82 24.78 6.01
CA HIS A 213 -4.63 23.57 6.15
C HIS A 213 -3.81 22.37 6.65
N SER A 214 -2.53 22.59 6.95
CA SER A 214 -1.67 21.55 7.52
C SER A 214 -2.02 21.32 8.99
N ILE A 215 -1.72 20.12 9.45
CA ILE A 215 -1.97 19.67 10.82
C ILE A 215 -0.66 19.36 11.54
N SER A 216 -0.66 19.50 12.86
CA SER A 216 0.47 19.13 13.73
C SER A 216 0.07 18.13 14.81
N GLN A 217 -0.71 17.13 14.42
CA GLN A 217 -1.19 16.05 15.27
C GLN A 217 -0.49 14.74 14.91
N ASP A 218 -0.46 13.78 15.82
CA ASP A 218 0.11 12.45 15.55
C ASP A 218 -0.61 11.84 14.32
N PRO A 219 0.13 11.41 13.29
CA PRO A 219 -0.47 10.75 12.13
C PRO A 219 -1.12 9.40 12.47
N LEU A 220 -0.90 8.83 13.66
CA LEU A 220 -1.47 7.56 14.11
C LEU A 220 -1.22 6.42 13.11
N PHE A 221 0.06 6.09 12.90
CA PHE A 221 0.44 4.95 12.07
C PHE A 221 0.07 3.61 12.71
N VAL A 222 -0.17 2.59 11.89
CA VAL A 222 -0.46 1.22 12.34
C VAL A 222 0.67 0.68 13.22
N ASP A 223 1.92 0.80 12.77
CA ASP A 223 3.10 0.37 13.53
C ASP A 223 4.38 1.06 13.01
N ALA A 224 4.56 2.33 13.38
CA ALA A 224 5.71 3.11 12.92
C ALA A 224 7.07 2.57 13.39
N ASP A 225 7.11 1.86 14.53
CA ASP A 225 8.35 1.31 15.09
C ASP A 225 8.85 0.11 14.29
N HIS A 226 7.95 -0.57 13.57
CA HIS A 226 8.28 -1.60 12.59
C HIS A 226 8.11 -1.12 11.13
N TYR A 227 8.07 0.19 10.93
CA TYR A 227 8.03 0.86 9.62
C TYR A 227 6.75 0.56 8.80
N ASP A 228 5.65 0.21 9.47
CA ASP A 228 4.30 0.18 8.88
C ASP A 228 3.65 1.56 9.02
N PHE A 229 3.86 2.39 7.99
CA PHE A 229 3.36 3.76 7.91
C PHE A 229 1.95 3.88 7.32
N HIS A 230 1.18 2.79 7.24
CA HIS A 230 -0.24 2.93 6.96
C HIS A 230 -0.93 3.66 8.11
N LEU A 231 -1.97 4.44 7.79
CA LEU A 231 -2.76 5.16 8.79
C LEU A 231 -3.68 4.20 9.55
N GLN A 232 -3.88 4.47 10.84
CA GLN A 232 -4.98 3.87 11.61
C GLN A 232 -6.31 4.55 11.22
N PRO A 233 -7.47 3.89 11.36
CA PRO A 233 -8.77 4.46 10.98
C PRO A 233 -9.18 5.76 11.69
N SER A 234 -8.53 6.10 12.81
CA SER A 234 -8.76 7.33 13.57
C SER A 234 -7.74 8.43 13.27
N SER A 235 -6.85 8.23 12.29
CA SER A 235 -5.82 9.19 11.93
C SER A 235 -6.41 10.53 11.48
N PRO A 236 -5.85 11.66 11.92
CA PRO A 236 -6.25 12.99 11.44
C PRO A 236 -5.77 13.25 10.00
N CYS A 237 -4.92 12.39 9.43
CA CYS A 237 -4.42 12.51 8.06
C CYS A 237 -5.41 12.00 6.99
N ILE A 238 -6.49 11.33 7.40
CA ILE A 238 -7.49 10.75 6.50
C ILE A 238 -8.40 11.85 5.93
N ASP A 239 -8.62 11.83 4.62
CA ASP A 239 -9.41 12.79 3.84
C ASP A 239 -8.96 14.26 4.07
N ALA A 240 -7.74 14.46 4.57
CA ALA A 240 -7.23 15.75 5.02
C ALA A 240 -6.24 16.39 4.02
N GLY A 241 -5.92 15.71 2.93
CA GLY A 241 -5.05 16.17 1.86
C GLY A 241 -5.79 16.93 0.76
N VAL A 242 -5.07 17.26 -0.31
CA VAL A 242 -5.60 17.93 -1.50
C VAL A 242 -5.17 17.21 -2.78
N ASP A 243 -6.00 17.23 -3.83
CA ASP A 243 -5.60 16.70 -5.14
C ASP A 243 -4.42 17.51 -5.72
N VAL A 244 -3.34 16.79 -6.01
CA VAL A 244 -2.09 17.31 -6.60
C VAL A 244 -1.80 16.69 -7.97
N GLY A 245 -2.78 15.99 -8.58
CA GLY A 245 -2.66 15.36 -9.89
C GLY A 245 -1.94 14.01 -9.87
N LEU A 246 -1.93 13.32 -8.71
CA LEU A 246 -1.37 11.98 -8.54
C LEU A 246 -2.49 10.94 -8.45
N ASP A 247 -2.33 9.80 -9.11
CA ASP A 247 -3.42 8.83 -9.34
C ASP A 247 -3.30 7.55 -8.53
N ARG A 248 -2.13 7.26 -7.94
CA ARG A 248 -1.87 6.02 -7.21
C ARG A 248 -0.92 6.19 -6.03
N ASP A 249 -1.30 5.69 -4.87
CA ASP A 249 -0.50 5.73 -3.64
C ASP A 249 0.70 4.75 -3.67
N PHE A 250 1.40 4.61 -2.54
CA PHE A 250 2.55 3.71 -2.41
C PHE A 250 2.23 2.22 -2.63
N ASP A 251 1.01 1.80 -2.29
CA ASP A 251 0.50 0.44 -2.46
C ASP A 251 -0.23 0.25 -3.82
N TYR A 252 -0.11 1.25 -4.70
CA TYR A 252 -0.70 1.35 -6.02
C TYR A 252 -2.24 1.44 -6.03
N ASN A 253 -2.84 1.86 -4.92
CA ASN A 253 -4.28 2.10 -4.80
C ASN A 253 -4.64 3.44 -5.44
N PRO A 254 -5.82 3.56 -6.08
CA PRO A 254 -6.36 4.82 -6.57
C PRO A 254 -6.29 5.94 -5.52
N VAL A 255 -5.98 7.16 -5.96
CA VAL A 255 -5.99 8.37 -5.14
C VAL A 255 -7.00 9.36 -5.74
N PRO A 256 -7.96 9.88 -4.96
CA PRO A 256 -8.27 9.48 -3.59
C PRO A 256 -8.91 8.08 -3.50
N TRP A 257 -8.72 7.41 -2.37
CA TRP A 257 -9.50 6.25 -1.96
C TRP A 257 -10.44 6.63 -0.82
N GLY A 258 -11.68 7.00 -1.16
CA GLY A 258 -12.65 7.46 -0.17
C GLY A 258 -13.22 8.82 -0.54
N ALA A 259 -13.38 9.69 0.46
CA ALA A 259 -14.03 10.99 0.28
C ALA A 259 -13.05 12.10 -0.13
N GLY A 260 -11.77 11.96 0.20
CA GLY A 260 -10.70 12.90 -0.09
C GLY A 260 -9.34 12.20 -0.16
N VAL A 261 -8.30 12.97 -0.47
CA VAL A 261 -6.92 12.48 -0.51
C VAL A 261 -6.40 12.40 0.92
N ASP A 262 -5.67 11.34 1.24
CA ASP A 262 -5.00 11.22 2.53
C ASP A 262 -3.64 11.93 2.51
N ILE A 263 -3.26 12.53 3.64
CA ILE A 263 -1.90 13.05 3.83
C ILE A 263 -0.96 11.86 4.05
N GLY A 264 0.14 11.80 3.29
CA GLY A 264 1.17 10.78 3.40
C GLY A 264 1.33 9.94 2.13
N ALA A 265 2.15 8.89 2.23
CA ALA A 265 2.43 8.00 1.10
C ALA A 265 1.34 6.98 0.80
N PHE A 266 0.38 6.78 1.72
CA PHE A 266 -0.66 5.75 1.61
C PHE A 266 -2.03 6.38 1.74
N GLU A 267 -2.98 5.86 0.98
CA GLU A 267 -4.39 6.03 1.31
C GLU A 267 -4.80 4.96 2.32
N LEU A 268 -5.69 5.33 3.25
CA LEU A 268 -6.35 4.38 4.13
C LEU A 268 -7.30 3.54 3.30
N ILE A 269 -6.81 2.39 2.87
CA ILE A 269 -7.70 1.31 2.49
C ILE A 269 -8.33 0.81 3.79
N ARG A 270 -9.60 1.17 4.03
CA ARG A 270 -10.42 0.38 4.95
C ARG A 270 -10.52 -1.02 4.35
N ARG A 271 -9.66 -1.94 4.81
CA ARG A 271 -9.72 -3.35 4.47
C ARG A 271 -10.93 -3.95 5.15
N ILE A 272 -12.07 -3.75 4.51
CA ILE A 272 -13.40 -4.32 4.75
C ILE A 272 -13.36 -5.76 4.20
N THR A 273 -12.29 -6.50 4.52
CA THR A 273 -12.12 -7.91 4.19
C THR A 273 -12.36 -8.67 5.48
N VAL A 274 -13.45 -9.42 5.51
CA VAL A 274 -13.85 -10.25 6.65
C VAL A 274 -13.09 -11.57 6.66
N LEU A 275 -12.73 -12.05 5.47
CA LEU A 275 -12.03 -13.30 5.28
C LEU A 275 -11.12 -13.21 4.07
N SER A 276 -9.88 -13.66 4.21
CA SER A 276 -8.96 -13.87 3.07
C SER A 276 -8.20 -15.15 3.29
N LEU A 277 -8.73 -16.27 2.78
CA LEU A 277 -8.12 -17.57 2.94
C LEU A 277 -7.05 -17.77 1.88
N SER A 278 -5.79 -17.85 2.35
CA SER A 278 -4.64 -18.14 1.52
C SER A 278 -3.62 -18.97 2.30
N TYR A 279 -2.64 -19.51 1.60
CA TYR A 279 -1.60 -20.31 2.20
C TYR A 279 -0.41 -19.44 2.58
N HIS A 280 -0.02 -19.44 3.85
CA HIS A 280 1.17 -18.72 4.30
C HIS A 280 2.43 -19.58 4.03
N PRO A 281 3.48 -19.07 3.36
CA PRO A 281 4.66 -19.87 3.00
C PRO A 281 5.39 -20.51 4.19
N LEU A 282 5.27 -19.92 5.39
CA LEU A 282 5.89 -20.43 6.61
C LEU A 282 5.03 -21.44 7.39
N ASP A 283 3.76 -21.64 7.02
CA ASP A 283 2.80 -22.43 7.82
C ASP A 283 2.27 -23.68 7.10
N VAL A 284 3.08 -24.27 6.22
CA VAL A 284 2.77 -25.50 5.47
C VAL A 284 2.50 -26.73 6.35
N ARG A 285 2.75 -26.62 7.65
CA ARG A 285 2.67 -27.72 8.61
C ARG A 285 1.38 -27.76 9.42
N SER A 286 0.60 -26.68 9.47
CA SER A 286 -0.64 -26.64 10.27
C SER A 286 -1.80 -27.38 9.61
N GLY A 287 -1.75 -27.58 8.29
CA GLY A 287 -2.84 -28.17 7.49
C GLY A 287 -4.11 -27.30 7.42
N LYS A 288 -4.12 -26.14 8.06
CA LYS A 288 -5.22 -25.17 8.04
C LYS A 288 -5.17 -24.29 6.80
N TRP A 289 -6.30 -23.70 6.44
CA TRP A 289 -6.36 -22.59 5.48
C TRP A 289 -6.34 -21.28 6.27
N ILE A 290 -5.30 -20.47 6.09
CA ILE A 290 -5.04 -19.34 6.98
C ILE A 290 -5.79 -18.09 6.51
N ASP A 291 -6.51 -17.45 7.43
CA ASP A 291 -7.12 -16.15 7.22
C ASP A 291 -6.08 -15.02 7.36
N LEU A 292 -5.86 -14.29 6.27
CA LEU A 292 -4.96 -13.14 6.19
C LEU A 292 -5.66 -11.80 6.43
N SER A 293 -6.98 -11.80 6.71
CA SER A 293 -7.74 -10.57 6.99
C SER A 293 -7.49 -9.98 8.38
N ARG A 294 -6.74 -10.70 9.24
CA ARG A 294 -6.53 -10.41 10.67
C ARG A 294 -7.79 -10.55 11.53
N LYS A 295 -8.87 -11.15 11.03
CA LYS A 295 -10.09 -11.47 11.82
C LYS A 295 -10.02 -12.83 12.53
N GLY A 296 -9.02 -13.64 12.23
CA GLY A 296 -8.79 -14.94 12.87
C GLY A 296 -9.75 -16.03 12.37
N ASN A 297 -10.39 -15.82 11.23
CA ASN A 297 -11.38 -16.71 10.63
C ASN A 297 -10.71 -17.88 9.87
N HIS A 298 -9.77 -18.58 10.51
CA HIS A 298 -9.02 -19.67 9.87
C HIS A 298 -9.92 -20.85 9.48
N GLY A 299 -9.66 -21.44 8.32
CA GLY A 299 -10.33 -22.63 7.82
C GLY A 299 -9.70 -23.93 8.32
N VAL A 300 -10.55 -24.89 8.67
CA VAL A 300 -10.19 -26.24 9.10
C VAL A 300 -10.71 -27.25 8.07
N PRO A 301 -9.85 -28.08 7.45
CA PRO A 301 -10.30 -29.08 6.49
C PRO A 301 -10.96 -30.29 7.15
N TYR A 302 -11.94 -30.88 6.47
CA TYR A 302 -12.65 -32.08 6.84
C TYR A 302 -12.77 -33.03 5.64
N GLY A 303 -12.88 -34.34 5.90
CA GLY A 303 -13.06 -35.35 4.85
C GLY A 303 -11.91 -35.34 3.84
N GLY A 304 -12.24 -35.45 2.56
CA GLY A 304 -11.27 -35.43 1.45
C GLY A 304 -10.74 -34.05 1.05
N ALA A 305 -10.93 -33.00 1.85
CA ALA A 305 -10.33 -31.69 1.58
C ALA A 305 -8.85 -31.69 1.97
N ARG A 306 -7.97 -31.29 1.05
CA ARG A 306 -6.52 -31.25 1.30
C ARG A 306 -5.84 -30.08 0.59
N PRO A 307 -4.78 -29.48 1.17
CA PRO A 307 -3.97 -28.52 0.45
C PRO A 307 -3.29 -29.19 -0.75
N VAL A 308 -3.16 -28.45 -1.85
CA VAL A 308 -2.49 -28.89 -3.07
C VAL A 308 -1.60 -27.78 -3.63
N MET A 309 -0.44 -28.16 -4.16
CA MET A 309 0.41 -27.24 -4.90
C MET A 309 -0.08 -27.15 -6.34
N ILE A 310 -0.57 -25.98 -6.75
CA ILE A 310 -1.06 -25.71 -8.11
C ILE A 310 0.13 -25.48 -9.05
N ALA A 311 1.13 -24.73 -8.58
CA ALA A 311 2.39 -24.45 -9.26
C ALA A 311 3.46 -24.12 -8.20
N PRO A 312 4.76 -24.05 -8.56
CA PRO A 312 5.81 -23.64 -7.62
C PRO A 312 5.47 -22.30 -6.94
N GLY A 313 5.22 -22.34 -5.62
CA GLY A 313 4.85 -21.18 -4.81
C GLY A 313 3.38 -20.78 -4.86
N VAL A 314 2.52 -21.51 -5.58
CA VAL A 314 1.07 -21.29 -5.66
C VAL A 314 0.35 -22.50 -5.08
N MET A 315 -0.36 -22.28 -3.98
CA MET A 315 -1.11 -23.29 -3.25
C MET A 315 -2.62 -23.06 -3.43
N GLY A 316 -3.41 -24.11 -3.25
CA GLY A 316 -4.86 -24.03 -3.12
C GLY A 316 -5.39 -25.21 -2.30
N PHE A 317 -6.70 -25.40 -2.29
CA PHE A 317 -7.35 -26.53 -1.64
C PHE A 317 -8.06 -27.40 -2.66
N GLU A 318 -7.77 -28.70 -2.65
CA GLU A 318 -8.42 -29.72 -3.47
C GLU A 318 -9.53 -30.41 -2.68
N PHE A 319 -10.65 -30.69 -3.34
CA PHE A 319 -11.83 -31.33 -2.80
C PHE A 319 -12.20 -32.55 -3.64
N ASP A 320 -12.66 -33.63 -2.98
CA ASP A 320 -12.85 -34.97 -3.55
C ASP A 320 -14.21 -35.21 -4.23
N GLY A 321 -15.16 -34.28 -4.10
CA GLY A 321 -16.53 -34.43 -4.59
C GLY A 321 -17.41 -35.39 -3.78
N VAL A 322 -16.98 -35.81 -2.59
CA VAL A 322 -17.69 -36.80 -1.77
C VAL A 322 -17.85 -36.35 -0.33
N SER A 323 -16.74 -35.99 0.32
CA SER A 323 -16.71 -35.72 1.77
C SER A 323 -15.94 -34.46 2.14
N GLY A 324 -15.13 -33.94 1.22
CA GLY A 324 -14.23 -32.82 1.44
C GLY A 324 -14.96 -31.49 1.59
N TYR A 325 -14.70 -30.78 2.68
CA TYR A 325 -15.00 -29.34 2.81
C TYR A 325 -14.04 -28.68 3.80
N VAL A 326 -13.93 -27.36 3.74
CA VAL A 326 -13.22 -26.56 4.75
C VAL A 326 -14.25 -25.80 5.56
N GLY A 327 -14.23 -25.97 6.88
CA GLY A 327 -15.09 -25.24 7.82
C GLY A 327 -14.34 -24.07 8.45
N VAL A 328 -14.96 -22.89 8.42
CA VAL A 328 -14.53 -21.70 9.17
C VAL A 328 -15.55 -21.50 10.30
N PRO A 329 -15.13 -21.56 11.57
CA PRO A 329 -16.02 -21.35 12.70
C PRO A 329 -16.82 -20.05 12.59
N HIS A 330 -18.02 -20.02 13.17
CA HIS A 330 -18.80 -18.79 13.20
C HIS A 330 -18.07 -17.68 13.95
N ASN A 331 -18.19 -16.47 13.42
CA ASN A 331 -17.70 -15.22 13.98
C ASN A 331 -18.68 -14.11 13.55
N ASP A 332 -18.92 -13.12 14.40
CA ASP A 332 -19.83 -12.01 14.11
C ASP A 332 -19.40 -11.22 12.86
N SER A 333 -18.09 -11.17 12.58
CA SER A 333 -17.58 -10.54 11.34
C SER A 333 -18.13 -11.20 10.07
N LEU A 334 -18.49 -12.48 10.12
CA LEU A 334 -19.05 -13.24 9.00
C LEU A 334 -20.59 -13.15 8.93
N ASP A 335 -21.24 -12.41 9.83
CA ASP A 335 -22.69 -12.17 9.83
C ASP A 335 -23.05 -10.90 9.05
N ILE A 336 -22.78 -10.96 7.74
CA ILE A 336 -22.87 -9.81 6.83
C ILE A 336 -24.32 -9.68 6.33
N THR A 337 -24.96 -8.55 6.62
CA THR A 337 -26.40 -8.35 6.33
C THR A 337 -26.71 -7.22 5.35
N ASP A 338 -25.86 -6.20 5.25
CA ASP A 338 -26.13 -5.01 4.43
C ASP A 338 -25.59 -5.17 3.01
N GLU A 339 -24.26 -5.23 2.86
CA GLU A 339 -23.57 -5.39 1.57
C GLU A 339 -22.53 -6.50 1.66
N ILE A 340 -22.32 -7.23 0.57
CA ILE A 340 -21.34 -8.35 0.55
C ILE A 340 -20.66 -8.48 -0.81
N THR A 341 -19.37 -8.85 -0.78
CA THR A 341 -18.68 -9.40 -1.93
C THR A 341 -18.06 -10.75 -1.56
N VAL A 342 -18.26 -11.76 -2.41
CA VAL A 342 -17.63 -13.09 -2.31
C VAL A 342 -16.81 -13.34 -3.57
N GLU A 343 -15.51 -13.60 -3.42
CA GLU A 343 -14.56 -13.82 -4.50
C GLU A 343 -13.83 -15.16 -4.31
N ALA A 344 -13.60 -15.90 -5.40
CA ALA A 344 -12.76 -17.10 -5.39
C ALA A 344 -12.23 -17.47 -6.79
N TRP A 345 -11.11 -18.18 -6.83
CA TRP A 345 -10.68 -18.96 -7.99
C TRP A 345 -11.18 -20.40 -7.87
N VAL A 346 -11.81 -20.92 -8.92
CA VAL A 346 -12.41 -22.26 -8.95
C VAL A 346 -11.97 -23.03 -10.19
N LYS A 347 -11.49 -24.26 -10.00
CA LYS A 347 -11.16 -25.21 -11.07
C LYS A 347 -11.90 -26.53 -10.87
N PRO A 348 -13.04 -26.75 -11.54
CA PRO A 348 -13.83 -27.97 -11.38
C PRO A 348 -13.21 -29.16 -12.13
N PHE A 349 -13.18 -30.33 -11.52
CA PHE A 349 -12.86 -31.61 -12.18
C PHE A 349 -14.12 -32.34 -12.67
N SER A 350 -15.26 -32.06 -12.04
CA SER A 350 -16.60 -32.41 -12.52
C SER A 350 -17.56 -31.25 -12.34
N ILE A 351 -18.64 -31.24 -13.11
CA ILE A 351 -19.71 -30.23 -13.00
C ILE A 351 -21.02 -30.97 -12.77
N MET A 352 -21.65 -30.68 -11.62
CA MET A 352 -22.96 -31.18 -11.26
C MET A 352 -23.78 -30.02 -10.69
N LYS A 353 -25.09 -30.03 -10.95
CA LYS A 353 -25.98 -28.97 -10.46
C LYS A 353 -25.95 -28.88 -8.92
N TYR A 354 -26.05 -27.65 -8.42
CA TYR A 354 -26.13 -27.29 -7.00
C TYR A 354 -24.88 -27.53 -6.15
N VAL A 355 -23.79 -28.06 -6.72
CA VAL A 355 -22.50 -28.21 -6.02
C VAL A 355 -21.95 -26.85 -5.56
N ILE A 356 -21.42 -26.79 -4.34
CA ILE A 356 -21.16 -25.56 -3.60
C ILE A 356 -19.67 -25.20 -3.59
N PHE A 357 -19.38 -23.91 -3.82
CA PHE A 357 -18.03 -23.35 -3.69
C PHE A 357 -17.83 -22.69 -2.33
N VAL A 358 -18.74 -21.80 -1.95
CA VAL A 358 -18.73 -21.04 -0.68
C VAL A 358 -20.15 -21.02 -0.12
N PHE A 359 -20.32 -21.28 1.18
CA PHE A 359 -21.63 -21.44 1.81
C PHE A 359 -21.63 -20.97 3.25
N LYS A 360 -22.52 -20.03 3.59
CA LYS A 360 -22.74 -19.56 4.97
C LYS A 360 -24.11 -20.02 5.45
N GLY A 361 -24.15 -21.07 6.26
CA GLY A 361 -25.41 -21.67 6.71
C GLY A 361 -25.27 -23.06 7.29
N LYS A 362 -26.42 -23.68 7.58
CA LYS A 362 -26.51 -25.02 8.15
C LYS A 362 -26.50 -26.12 7.08
N GLN A 363 -27.45 -26.02 6.15
CA GLN A 363 -27.82 -27.06 5.17
C GLN A 363 -28.56 -26.46 3.96
N ALA A 364 -28.88 -27.26 2.93
CA ALA A 364 -29.43 -26.80 1.64
C ALA A 364 -30.67 -25.88 1.69
N ASN A 365 -31.45 -25.87 2.77
CA ASN A 365 -32.62 -25.00 2.93
C ASN A 365 -32.54 -24.09 4.16
N ASN A 366 -31.33 -23.87 4.70
CA ASN A 366 -31.08 -22.92 5.77
C ASN A 366 -29.67 -22.32 5.64
N TYR A 367 -29.58 -21.18 4.95
CA TYR A 367 -28.34 -20.45 4.70
C TYR A 367 -28.63 -18.98 4.40
N ALA A 368 -27.65 -18.12 4.66
CA ALA A 368 -27.68 -16.70 4.35
C ALA A 368 -27.20 -16.43 2.92
N CYS A 369 -26.09 -17.05 2.52
CA CYS A 369 -25.46 -16.83 1.22
C CYS A 369 -24.73 -18.09 0.72
N ASN A 370 -24.72 -18.33 -0.60
CA ASN A 370 -23.81 -19.29 -1.22
C ASN A 370 -23.44 -18.91 -2.67
N CYS A 371 -22.29 -19.41 -3.12
CA CYS A 371 -21.87 -19.48 -4.53
C CYS A 371 -21.81 -20.95 -4.95
N ARG A 372 -22.38 -21.30 -6.10
CA ARG A 372 -22.57 -22.70 -6.52
C ARG A 372 -22.72 -22.88 -8.02
N PHE A 373 -22.65 -24.13 -8.46
CA PHE A 373 -23.18 -24.55 -9.76
C PHE A 373 -24.71 -24.53 -9.78
N LEU A 374 -25.26 -24.19 -10.93
CA LEU A 374 -26.68 -24.14 -11.25
C LEU A 374 -26.96 -24.99 -12.50
N GLU A 375 -28.18 -24.93 -13.01
CA GLU A 375 -28.56 -25.70 -14.19
C GLU A 375 -27.78 -25.26 -15.45
N GLY A 376 -27.65 -26.16 -16.42
CA GLY A 376 -26.96 -25.88 -17.68
C GLY A 376 -25.44 -25.68 -17.55
N ASN A 377 -24.81 -26.24 -16.52
CA ASN A 377 -23.37 -26.09 -16.23
C ASN A 377 -22.95 -24.63 -16.03
N LYS A 378 -23.87 -23.79 -15.55
CA LYS A 378 -23.62 -22.39 -15.19
C LYS A 378 -23.30 -22.27 -13.71
N ALA A 379 -22.69 -21.16 -13.32
CA ALA A 379 -22.44 -20.83 -11.93
C ALA A 379 -23.18 -19.56 -11.53
N GLY A 380 -23.40 -19.38 -10.24
CA GLY A 380 -24.06 -18.19 -9.71
C GLY A 380 -24.04 -18.16 -8.19
N ALA A 381 -24.86 -17.28 -7.65
CA ALA A 381 -24.98 -17.09 -6.21
C ALA A 381 -26.46 -17.01 -5.78
N MET A 382 -26.68 -17.32 -4.50
CA MET A 382 -27.98 -17.13 -3.85
C MET A 382 -27.82 -16.49 -2.49
N ILE A 383 -28.76 -15.60 -2.15
CA ILE A 383 -28.90 -15.03 -0.81
C ILE A 383 -30.31 -15.28 -0.26
N ARG A 384 -30.44 -15.37 1.06
CA ARG A 384 -31.74 -15.41 1.75
C ARG A 384 -32.05 -14.03 2.32
N LYS A 385 -33.27 -13.56 2.09
CA LYS A 385 -33.79 -12.28 2.59
C LYS A 385 -35.25 -12.48 2.98
N GLY A 386 -35.62 -12.10 4.20
CA GLY A 386 -36.99 -12.21 4.70
C GLY A 386 -37.52 -13.64 4.61
N GLY A 387 -36.66 -14.65 4.81
CA GLY A 387 -36.99 -16.07 4.68
C GLY A 387 -37.14 -16.60 3.25
N SER A 388 -36.98 -15.76 2.22
CA SER A 388 -37.05 -16.15 0.80
C SER A 388 -35.67 -16.17 0.14
N TYR A 389 -35.48 -17.06 -0.84
CA TYR A 389 -34.22 -17.19 -1.57
C TYR A 389 -34.26 -16.44 -2.91
N TYR A 390 -33.21 -15.69 -3.18
CA TYR A 390 -33.01 -14.95 -4.43
C TYR A 390 -31.70 -15.37 -5.07
N SER A 391 -31.65 -15.41 -6.40
CA SER A 391 -30.50 -15.94 -7.14
C SER A 391 -30.09 -15.04 -8.30
N ILE A 392 -28.80 -15.08 -8.62
CA ILE A 392 -28.23 -14.60 -9.88
C ILE A 392 -27.46 -15.75 -10.53
N THR A 393 -27.62 -15.93 -11.84
CA THR A 393 -26.97 -17.01 -12.62
C THR A 393 -26.21 -16.39 -13.78
N GLY A 394 -24.92 -16.66 -13.89
CA GLY A 394 -24.11 -16.20 -15.01
C GLY A 394 -24.51 -16.82 -16.35
N ASP A 395 -24.20 -16.14 -17.46
CA ASP A 395 -24.54 -16.63 -18.79
C ASP A 395 -23.55 -17.65 -19.34
N THR A 396 -22.30 -17.64 -18.85
CA THR A 396 -21.25 -18.53 -19.35
C THR A 396 -21.44 -19.98 -18.89
N VAL A 397 -21.40 -20.90 -19.85
CA VAL A 397 -21.37 -22.35 -19.61
C VAL A 397 -19.94 -22.79 -19.28
N TRP A 398 -19.76 -23.46 -18.15
CA TRP A 398 -18.45 -23.90 -17.69
C TRP A 398 -18.08 -25.28 -18.26
N THR A 399 -16.77 -25.50 -18.38
CA THR A 399 -16.16 -26.78 -18.74
C THR A 399 -15.17 -27.20 -17.67
N THR A 400 -14.93 -28.50 -17.53
CA THR A 400 -14.00 -29.02 -16.53
C THR A 400 -12.54 -28.63 -16.83
N ASN A 401 -11.71 -28.70 -15.79
CA ASN A 401 -10.26 -28.50 -15.82
C ASN A 401 -9.78 -27.09 -16.24
N LYS A 402 -10.66 -26.08 -16.19
CA LYS A 402 -10.32 -24.67 -16.41
C LYS A 402 -10.47 -23.86 -15.12
N TRP A 403 -9.61 -22.87 -14.95
CA TRP A 403 -9.73 -21.89 -13.87
C TRP A 403 -10.76 -20.82 -14.24
N TYR A 404 -11.63 -20.52 -13.28
CA TYR A 404 -12.61 -19.46 -13.34
C TYR A 404 -12.47 -18.58 -12.11
N HIS A 405 -12.34 -17.27 -12.32
CA HIS A 405 -12.42 -16.30 -11.23
C HIS A 405 -13.87 -15.84 -11.08
N ILE A 406 -14.49 -16.16 -9.95
CA ILE A 406 -15.87 -15.74 -9.66
C ILE A 406 -15.88 -14.58 -8.69
N VAL A 407 -16.78 -13.63 -8.92
CA VAL A 407 -17.14 -12.63 -7.92
C VAL A 407 -18.66 -12.46 -7.89
N PHE A 408 -19.24 -12.61 -6.71
CA PHE A 408 -20.62 -12.23 -6.42
C PHE A 408 -20.61 -10.95 -5.59
N THR A 409 -21.42 -9.96 -5.96
CA THR A 409 -21.61 -8.74 -5.16
C THR A 409 -23.10 -8.49 -4.88
N TYR A 410 -23.38 -7.89 -3.74
CA TYR A 410 -24.70 -7.37 -3.37
C TYR A 410 -24.53 -6.06 -2.58
N ASP A 411 -25.15 -4.99 -3.07
CA ASP A 411 -25.01 -3.62 -2.54
C ASP A 411 -26.22 -3.13 -1.73
N GLY A 412 -27.08 -4.07 -1.30
CA GLY A 412 -28.35 -3.74 -0.64
C GLY A 412 -29.46 -3.30 -1.60
N SER A 413 -29.17 -3.15 -2.90
CA SER A 413 -30.11 -2.75 -3.95
C SER A 413 -30.12 -3.66 -5.19
N GLN A 414 -29.02 -4.35 -5.48
CA GLN A 414 -28.91 -5.29 -6.59
C GLN A 414 -27.84 -6.37 -6.36
N MET A 415 -28.05 -7.54 -6.96
CA MET A 415 -27.08 -8.63 -7.08
C MET A 415 -26.34 -8.52 -8.41
N ARG A 416 -25.02 -8.74 -8.41
CA ARG A 416 -24.19 -8.83 -9.62
C ARG A 416 -23.31 -10.06 -9.59
N TRP A 417 -22.99 -10.59 -10.78
CA TRP A 417 -22.16 -11.77 -10.94
C TRP A 417 -21.11 -11.52 -12.02
N PHE A 418 -19.84 -11.68 -11.64
CA PHE A 418 -18.69 -11.49 -12.49
C PHE A 418 -17.96 -12.80 -12.71
N LEU A 419 -17.50 -13.01 -13.94
CA LEU A 419 -16.65 -14.11 -14.33
C LEU A 419 -15.39 -13.57 -15.00
N ASN A 420 -14.22 -13.97 -14.50
CA ASN A 420 -12.92 -13.56 -15.04
C ASN A 420 -12.75 -12.03 -15.12
N GLY A 421 -13.31 -11.31 -14.14
CA GLY A 421 -13.14 -9.86 -13.98
C GLY A 421 -14.11 -8.99 -14.77
N VAL A 422 -15.08 -9.60 -15.47
CA VAL A 422 -16.14 -8.90 -16.21
C VAL A 422 -17.51 -9.37 -15.76
N GLU A 423 -18.53 -8.51 -15.86
CA GLU A 423 -19.91 -8.87 -15.54
C GLU A 423 -20.42 -9.93 -16.54
N ASP A 424 -20.88 -11.07 -16.05
CA ASP A 424 -21.24 -12.25 -16.86
C ASP A 424 -22.74 -12.38 -17.10
N THR A 425 -23.55 -11.51 -16.49
CA THR A 425 -24.99 -11.39 -16.73
C THR A 425 -25.52 -10.05 -16.22
N SER A 426 -26.70 -9.64 -16.67
CA SER A 426 -27.32 -8.39 -16.21
C SER A 426 -27.65 -8.41 -14.70
N PRO A 427 -27.47 -7.29 -13.97
CA PRO A 427 -27.77 -7.23 -12.54
C PRO A 427 -29.23 -7.53 -12.21
N VAL A 428 -29.46 -8.14 -11.05
CA VAL A 428 -30.81 -8.42 -10.55
C VAL A 428 -31.13 -7.43 -9.43
N SER A 429 -32.11 -6.54 -9.65
CA SER A 429 -32.57 -5.61 -8.62
C SER A 429 -33.19 -6.35 -7.43
N LEU A 430 -32.70 -6.07 -6.24
CA LEU A 430 -33.14 -6.66 -4.99
C LEU A 430 -32.78 -5.73 -3.84
N THR A 431 -33.79 -5.17 -3.16
CA THR A 431 -33.56 -4.26 -2.03
C THR A 431 -33.71 -4.95 -0.68
N GLY A 432 -32.97 -4.49 0.33
CA GLY A 432 -33.11 -4.91 1.73
C GLY A 432 -31.91 -5.69 2.27
N LYS A 433 -32.07 -6.29 3.45
CA LYS A 433 -30.97 -6.97 4.15
C LYS A 433 -30.94 -8.48 3.89
N ILE A 434 -29.74 -9.05 3.83
CA ILE A 434 -29.52 -10.50 3.89
C ILE A 434 -29.89 -10.99 5.30
N ASP A 435 -30.51 -12.16 5.38
CA ASP A 435 -30.81 -12.81 6.65
C ASP A 435 -29.51 -13.22 7.35
N SER A 436 -29.40 -12.92 8.65
CA SER A 436 -28.30 -13.40 9.48
C SER A 436 -28.43 -14.87 9.84
N VAL A 437 -27.29 -15.54 10.02
CA VAL A 437 -27.22 -16.95 10.44
C VAL A 437 -26.00 -17.16 11.34
N THR A 438 -26.13 -17.95 12.40
CA THR A 438 -25.04 -18.19 13.38
C THR A 438 -24.22 -19.45 13.08
N GLU A 439 -24.48 -20.08 11.93
CA GLU A 439 -23.76 -21.26 11.48
C GLU A 439 -22.42 -20.93 10.82
N SER A 440 -21.54 -21.92 10.73
CA SER A 440 -20.21 -21.80 10.14
C SER A 440 -20.25 -21.45 8.65
N LEU A 441 -19.18 -20.79 8.19
CA LEU A 441 -18.88 -20.69 6.77
C LEU A 441 -18.20 -21.99 6.34
N LYS A 442 -18.54 -22.49 5.15
CA LYS A 442 -17.98 -23.71 4.58
C LYS A 442 -17.59 -23.50 3.12
N ILE A 443 -16.50 -24.14 2.71
CA ILE A 443 -15.93 -24.03 1.36
C ILE A 443 -15.80 -25.44 0.77
N GLY A 444 -16.18 -25.57 -0.50
CA GLY A 444 -16.16 -26.84 -1.25
C GLY A 444 -17.31 -27.81 -0.92
N GLY A 445 -18.31 -27.37 -0.14
CA GLY A 445 -19.44 -28.19 0.30
C GLY A 445 -19.89 -27.80 1.71
N TYR A 446 -20.90 -28.50 2.25
CA TYR A 446 -21.30 -28.30 3.65
C TYR A 446 -21.33 -29.56 4.53
N GLY A 447 -20.78 -30.68 4.03
CA GLY A 447 -20.73 -31.98 4.71
C GLY A 447 -21.70 -33.04 4.16
N GLU A 448 -22.45 -32.73 3.09
CA GLU A 448 -23.29 -33.67 2.36
C GLU A 448 -22.73 -33.95 0.96
N ALA A 449 -22.65 -35.23 0.59
CA ALA A 449 -22.04 -35.66 -0.68
C ALA A 449 -22.72 -35.07 -1.93
N SER A 450 -24.05 -34.90 -1.91
CA SER A 450 -24.81 -34.36 -3.05
C SER A 450 -24.46 -32.92 -3.43
N TYR A 451 -23.74 -32.20 -2.56
CA TYR A 451 -23.34 -30.80 -2.76
C TYR A 451 -21.83 -30.60 -2.74
N ALA A 452 -21.06 -31.70 -2.63
CA ALA A 452 -19.62 -31.67 -2.49
C ALA A 452 -18.94 -31.31 -3.81
N PHE A 453 -17.96 -30.40 -3.74
CA PHE A 453 -17.18 -29.95 -4.88
C PHE A 453 -16.06 -30.93 -5.20
N ASN A 454 -15.87 -31.23 -6.48
CA ASN A 454 -14.74 -31.99 -7.00
C ASN A 454 -13.86 -31.06 -7.83
N GLY A 455 -12.69 -30.68 -7.31
CA GLY A 455 -11.83 -29.70 -7.95
C GLY A 455 -10.93 -28.94 -6.98
N ILE A 456 -10.37 -27.83 -7.45
CA ILE A 456 -9.51 -26.94 -6.65
C ILE A 456 -10.18 -25.58 -6.46
N ILE A 457 -10.15 -25.04 -5.24
CA ILE A 457 -10.53 -23.66 -4.90
C ILE A 457 -9.31 -22.96 -4.30
N ASP A 458 -9.09 -21.70 -4.65
CA ASP A 458 -8.06 -20.84 -4.05
C ASP A 458 -8.53 -19.38 -3.95
N GLY A 459 -7.85 -18.59 -3.12
CA GLY A 459 -8.05 -17.15 -3.02
C GLY A 459 -9.44 -16.74 -2.59
N VAL A 460 -10.05 -17.49 -1.65
CA VAL A 460 -11.40 -17.18 -1.16
C VAL A 460 -11.34 -15.89 -0.33
N ARG A 461 -12.07 -14.87 -0.77
CA ARG A 461 -12.22 -13.60 -0.06
C ARG A 461 -13.68 -13.25 0.16
N ILE A 462 -13.98 -12.72 1.34
CA ILE A 462 -15.29 -12.17 1.68
C ILE A 462 -15.10 -10.75 2.20
N TYR A 463 -15.92 -9.84 1.70
CA TYR A 463 -15.95 -8.43 2.07
C TYR A 463 -17.35 -8.09 2.59
N ASP A 464 -17.45 -7.31 3.65
CA ASP A 464 -18.69 -6.72 4.20
C ASP A 464 -19.09 -5.43 3.47
N ARG A 465 -18.73 -5.34 2.19
CA ARG A 465 -19.15 -4.30 1.25
C ARG A 465 -19.17 -4.80 -0.18
N THR A 466 -19.73 -3.98 -1.05
CA THR A 466 -19.62 -4.15 -2.50
C THR A 466 -18.25 -3.69 -2.99
N LEU A 467 -17.57 -4.52 -3.79
CA LEU A 467 -16.41 -4.09 -4.57
C LEU A 467 -16.84 -3.44 -5.88
N SER A 468 -16.14 -2.37 -6.28
CA SER A 468 -16.24 -1.81 -7.61
C SER A 468 -15.60 -2.71 -8.67
N GLU A 469 -15.93 -2.50 -9.93
CA GLU A 469 -15.33 -3.28 -11.04
C GLU A 469 -13.82 -3.08 -11.16
N ALA A 470 -13.31 -1.91 -10.77
CA ALA A 470 -11.88 -1.63 -10.78
C ALA A 470 -11.16 -2.46 -9.71
N GLU A 471 -11.74 -2.57 -8.52
CA GLU A 471 -11.22 -3.39 -7.43
C GLU A 471 -11.25 -4.87 -7.77
N ILE A 472 -12.34 -5.35 -8.38
CA ILE A 472 -12.46 -6.72 -8.88
C ILE A 472 -11.36 -7.02 -9.91
N ARG A 473 -11.11 -6.08 -10.84
CA ARG A 473 -10.02 -6.19 -11.83
C ARG A 473 -8.65 -6.18 -11.17
N GLU A 474 -8.45 -5.39 -10.13
CA GLU A 474 -7.18 -5.35 -9.43
C GLU A 474 -6.90 -6.66 -8.68
N ASN A 475 -7.91 -7.20 -7.97
CA ASN A 475 -7.79 -8.47 -7.27
C ASN A 475 -7.44 -9.62 -8.22
N ILE A 476 -8.08 -9.70 -9.38
CA ILE A 476 -7.76 -10.73 -10.38
C ILE A 476 -6.33 -10.56 -10.90
N TYR A 477 -5.85 -9.34 -11.18
CA TYR A 477 -4.48 -9.09 -11.65
C TYR A 477 -3.39 -9.38 -10.61
N ARG A 478 -3.69 -9.14 -9.33
CA ARG A 478 -2.80 -9.47 -8.20
C ARG A 478 -2.79 -10.97 -7.88
N SER A 479 -3.77 -11.75 -8.34
CA SER A 479 -3.85 -13.18 -8.05
C SER A 479 -2.68 -13.98 -8.65
N PRO A 480 -2.03 -14.86 -7.85
CA PRO A 480 -1.02 -15.79 -8.36
C PRO A 480 -1.53 -16.69 -9.49
N ILE A 481 -2.81 -17.09 -9.46
CA ILE A 481 -3.41 -17.93 -10.50
C ILE A 481 -3.51 -17.19 -11.83
N TYR A 482 -3.99 -15.93 -11.82
CA TYR A 482 -4.05 -15.12 -13.03
C TYR A 482 -2.67 -14.95 -13.66
N ARG A 483 -1.67 -14.65 -12.83
CA ARG A 483 -0.28 -14.49 -13.26
C ARG A 483 0.27 -15.77 -13.87
N MET A 484 0.09 -16.91 -13.20
CA MET A 484 0.46 -18.22 -13.71
C MET A 484 -0.18 -18.51 -15.09
N LEU A 485 -1.49 -18.26 -15.24
CA LEU A 485 -2.22 -18.50 -16.49
C LEU A 485 -1.73 -17.63 -17.66
N ARG A 486 -1.12 -16.49 -17.35
CA ARG A 486 -0.58 -15.54 -18.34
C ARG A 486 0.94 -15.63 -18.51
N GLY A 487 1.60 -16.58 -17.83
CA GLY A 487 3.06 -16.68 -17.82
C GLY A 487 3.76 -15.47 -17.19
N LEU A 488 3.05 -14.72 -16.35
CA LEU A 488 3.58 -13.58 -15.62
C LEU A 488 4.34 -14.07 -14.38
N PRO A 489 5.40 -13.37 -13.95
CA PRO A 489 6.17 -13.74 -12.77
C PRO A 489 5.30 -13.80 -11.50
N HIS A 490 5.56 -14.80 -10.65
CA HIS A 490 4.79 -15.06 -9.42
C HIS A 490 4.98 -14.00 -8.32
N SER A 491 6.02 -13.17 -8.44
CA SER A 491 6.27 -11.99 -7.59
C SER A 491 6.30 -10.73 -8.46
N MET A 492 5.87 -9.58 -7.91
CA MET A 492 6.33 -8.28 -8.42
C MET A 492 7.77 -8.06 -7.95
N ILE A 493 8.69 -8.83 -8.52
CA ILE A 493 10.12 -8.54 -8.47
C ILE A 493 10.53 -8.29 -9.91
N TYR A 494 10.67 -7.02 -10.29
CA TYR A 494 11.51 -6.66 -11.42
C TYR A 494 12.94 -6.56 -10.92
N THR A 495 13.70 -7.66 -11.06
CA THR A 495 15.13 -7.55 -11.27
C THR A 495 15.49 -8.42 -12.46
N LYS A 496 15.57 -7.79 -13.63
CA LYS A 496 16.51 -8.27 -14.63
C LYS A 496 16.97 -7.11 -15.46
N VAL A 497 18.11 -6.60 -15.07
CA VAL A 497 18.95 -5.97 -16.06
C VAL A 497 20.37 -6.50 -15.84
N PRO A 498 21.07 -6.89 -16.92
CA PRO A 498 22.41 -7.43 -16.81
C PRO A 498 23.37 -6.31 -16.46
N TRP A 499 23.97 -6.34 -15.27
CA TRP A 499 25.03 -5.38 -14.95
C TRP A 499 26.19 -6.03 -14.22
N LYS A 500 27.38 -5.48 -14.47
CA LYS A 500 28.60 -5.85 -13.77
C LYS A 500 28.57 -5.24 -12.38
N GLN A 501 28.52 -6.12 -11.39
CA GLN A 501 28.86 -5.83 -10.01
C GLN A 501 30.32 -5.38 -9.94
N THR A 502 30.57 -4.13 -9.59
CA THR A 502 31.81 -3.74 -8.92
C THR A 502 31.49 -3.50 -7.46
N GLN A 503 32.43 -3.76 -6.56
CA GLN A 503 32.23 -3.61 -5.12
C GLN A 503 31.75 -2.19 -4.78
N GLY A 504 30.45 -2.03 -4.54
CA GLY A 504 29.90 -0.99 -3.68
C GLY A 504 29.02 0.13 -4.24
N GLY A 505 28.14 -0.10 -5.21
CA GLY A 505 27.03 0.84 -5.50
C GLY A 505 26.70 0.99 -6.97
N ILE A 506 25.59 1.66 -7.28
CA ILE A 506 25.15 1.97 -8.64
C ILE A 506 25.67 3.37 -9.01
N TYR A 507 26.66 3.42 -9.90
CA TYR A 507 27.17 4.67 -10.47
C TYR A 507 26.74 4.76 -11.93
N VAL A 508 25.96 5.79 -12.27
CA VAL A 508 25.61 6.12 -13.65
C VAL A 508 26.34 7.43 -13.99
N PRO A 509 27.41 7.39 -14.81
CA PRO A 509 28.12 8.59 -15.25
C PRO A 509 27.28 9.46 -16.20
#